data_AF-A0A9X9QZ84-F1
#
_entry.id   AF-A0A9X9QZ84-F1
#
_cell.length_a   1.000
_cell.length_b   1.000
_cell.length_c   1.000
_cell.angle_alpha   90.00
_cell.angle_beta   90.00
_cell.angle_gamma   90.00
#
_symmetry.space_group_name_H-M   'P 1'
#
loop_
_entity.id
_entity.type
_entity.pdbx_description
1 polymer ?
#
loop_
_entity_poly.entity_id
_entity_poly.type
_entity_poly.pdbx_seq_one_letter_code
_entity_poly.pdbx_strand_id
1 'polypeptide(L)'
;MLQTTYIPPHILPLDTDNGTLGTTVLQALANSRTFVYDSSEDQDFFDTEKFRQRYEDWVANLCGNLGYKTRRALFKNMMSGDIWLHNGCLKISPSRHVKLEAWDAIDADDVILSLDNSPEEIGAGLKLALSRCR
;
A
#
# COMPACT_ATOMS: atom_id res chain seq x y z
N MET A 1 7.74 2.76 3.18
CA MET A 1 6.91 2.80 1.96
C MET A 1 6.79 4.24 1.45
N LEU A 2 7.15 4.51 0.20
CA LEU A 2 6.92 5.81 -0.44
C LEU A 2 5.55 5.78 -1.11
N GLN A 3 4.56 6.50 -0.57
CA GLN A 3 3.26 6.65 -1.23
C GLN A 3 3.45 7.49 -2.49
N THR A 4 3.23 6.91 -3.67
CA THR A 4 3.16 7.66 -4.92
C THR A 4 1.85 8.45 -4.95
N THR A 5 1.86 9.65 -4.39
CA THR A 5 0.68 10.53 -4.24
C THR A 5 0.04 11.01 -5.55
N TYR A 6 0.56 10.59 -6.71
CA TYR A 6 -0.01 10.88 -8.03
C TYR A 6 -1.03 9.84 -8.51
N ILE A 7 -1.12 8.68 -7.84
CA ILE A 7 -2.04 7.59 -8.22
C ILE A 7 -3.14 7.51 -7.16
N PRO A 8 -4.43 7.66 -7.54
CA PRO A 8 -5.50 7.57 -6.57
C PRO A 8 -5.59 6.16 -5.96
N PRO A 9 -6.03 6.02 -4.70
CA PRO A 9 -6.18 4.71 -4.08
C PRO A 9 -7.22 3.84 -4.82
N HIS A 10 -6.90 2.56 -5.01
CA HIS A 10 -7.90 1.55 -5.38
C HIS A 10 -8.68 1.13 -4.12
N ILE A 11 -9.93 1.58 -3.99
CA ILE A 11 -10.82 1.21 -2.87
C ILE A 11 -11.62 -0.03 -3.28
N LEU A 12 -11.43 -1.14 -2.54
CA LEU A 12 -12.07 -2.42 -2.81
C LEU A 12 -12.88 -2.90 -1.58
N PRO A 13 -14.02 -3.58 -1.78
CA PRO A 13 -14.73 -4.29 -0.71
C PRO A 13 -13.85 -5.34 0.00
N LEU A 14 -14.09 -5.59 1.29
CA LEU A 14 -13.33 -6.56 2.08
C LEU A 14 -13.45 -8.01 1.58
N ASP A 15 -14.56 -8.32 0.91
CA ASP A 15 -14.89 -9.63 0.34
C ASP A 15 -14.48 -9.78 -1.13
N THR A 16 -13.73 -8.81 -1.68
CA THR A 16 -13.17 -8.89 -3.04
C THR A 16 -12.47 -10.23 -3.26
N ASP A 17 -12.77 -10.87 -4.39
CA ASP A 17 -12.16 -12.15 -4.76
C ASP A 17 -10.65 -12.01 -4.99
N ASN A 18 -9.92 -13.12 -4.90
CA ASN A 18 -8.47 -13.09 -4.98
C ASN A 18 -7.97 -12.68 -6.38
N GLY A 19 -8.67 -13.06 -7.45
CA GLY A 19 -8.27 -12.73 -8.82
C GLY A 19 -8.33 -11.22 -9.09
N THR A 20 -9.43 -10.59 -8.69
CA THR A 20 -9.59 -9.12 -8.76
C THR A 20 -8.54 -8.43 -7.88
N LEU A 21 -8.36 -8.89 -6.64
CA LEU A 21 -7.40 -8.30 -5.70
C LEU A 21 -5.96 -8.34 -6.27
N GLY A 22 -5.52 -9.50 -6.77
CA GLY A 22 -4.18 -9.63 -7.34
C GLY A 22 -4.01 -8.84 -8.63
N THR A 23 -5.04 -8.74 -9.47
CA THR A 23 -5.01 -7.89 -10.68
C THR A 23 -4.83 -6.42 -10.31
N THR A 24 -5.54 -5.93 -9.29
CA THR A 24 -5.39 -4.56 -8.80
C THR A 24 -3.99 -4.31 -8.22
N VAL A 25 -3.40 -5.27 -7.50
CA VAL A 25 -2.01 -5.18 -7.03
C VAL A 25 -1.03 -5.04 -8.19
N LEU A 26 -1.16 -5.88 -9.23
CA LEU A 26 -0.30 -5.82 -10.40
C LEU A 26 -0.44 -4.50 -11.16
N GLN A 27 -1.66 -3.97 -11.30
CA GLN A 27 -1.91 -2.64 -11.88
C GLN A 27 -1.24 -1.52 -11.07
N ALA A 28 -1.31 -1.58 -9.74
CA ALA A 28 -0.65 -0.60 -8.88
C ALA A 28 0.89 -0.66 -9.03
N LEU A 29 1.46 -1.86 -9.07
CA LEU A 29 2.91 -2.07 -9.28
C LEU A 29 3.37 -1.58 -10.65
N ALA A 30 2.60 -1.81 -11.71
CA ALA A 30 2.92 -1.34 -13.06
C ALA A 30 3.00 0.19 -13.18
N ASN A 31 2.32 0.91 -12.30
CA ASN A 31 2.36 2.37 -12.24
C ASN A 31 3.43 2.92 -11.27
N SER A 32 4.16 2.05 -10.56
CA SER A 32 5.26 2.46 -9.69
C SER A 32 6.40 3.07 -10.50
N ARG A 33 6.99 4.17 -10.01
CA ARG A 33 8.07 4.91 -10.69
C ARG A 33 9.36 4.87 -9.89
N THR A 34 10.48 4.84 -10.60
CA THR A 34 11.82 5.03 -10.04
C THR A 34 12.36 6.35 -10.57
N PHE A 35 12.62 7.31 -9.68
CA PHE A 35 13.16 8.61 -10.07
C PHE A 35 14.67 8.55 -10.27
N VAL A 36 15.17 9.41 -11.15
CA VAL A 36 16.59 9.73 -11.17
C VAL A 36 16.85 10.65 -9.99
N TYR A 37 17.83 10.30 -9.16
CA TYR A 37 18.24 11.08 -7.99
C TYR A 37 18.52 12.55 -8.37
N ASP A 38 18.06 13.48 -7.53
CA ASP A 38 18.17 14.93 -7.73
C ASP A 38 17.47 15.49 -9.00
N SER A 39 16.66 14.69 -9.70
CA SER A 39 15.76 15.21 -10.73
C SER A 39 14.69 16.11 -10.12
N SER A 40 14.05 16.94 -10.95
CA SER A 40 12.93 17.79 -10.48
C SER A 40 11.77 16.96 -9.90
N GLU A 41 11.53 15.76 -10.44
CA GLU A 41 10.50 14.84 -9.93
C GLU A 41 10.90 14.25 -8.57
N ASP A 42 12.17 13.87 -8.39
CA ASP A 42 12.72 13.39 -7.12
C ASP A 42 12.59 14.46 -6.04
N GLN A 43 13.07 15.67 -6.33
CA GLN A 43 12.99 16.80 -5.40
C GLN A 43 11.54 17.17 -5.05
N ASP A 44 10.61 17.20 -6.01
CA ASP A 44 9.19 17.47 -5.74
C ASP A 44 8.54 16.36 -4.90
N PHE A 45 8.92 15.11 -5.16
CA PHE A 45 8.36 13.97 -4.47
C PHE A 45 8.83 13.87 -3.02
N PHE A 46 10.11 14.16 -2.76
CA PHE A 46 10.71 14.14 -1.43
C PHE A 46 10.68 15.48 -0.70
N ASP A 47 10.13 16.54 -1.31
CA ASP A 47 9.86 17.81 -0.63
C ASP A 47 8.93 17.60 0.56
N THR A 48 9.37 18.06 1.74
CA THR A 48 8.68 17.78 3.01
C THR A 48 7.30 18.43 3.10
N GLU A 49 7.15 19.67 2.63
CA GLU A 49 5.87 20.38 2.71
C GLU A 49 4.87 19.84 1.69
N LYS A 50 5.33 19.53 0.48
CA LYS A 50 4.49 18.90 -0.54
C LYS A 50 4.08 17.50 -0.12
N PHE A 51 4.98 16.71 0.46
CA PHE A 51 4.64 15.40 1.02
C PHE A 51 3.55 15.52 2.10
N ARG A 52 3.72 16.45 3.05
CA ARG A 52 2.74 16.71 4.10
C ARG A 52 1.38 17.08 3.51
N GLN A 53 1.34 17.98 2.52
CA GLN A 53 0.09 18.39 1.87
C GLN A 53 -0.59 17.20 1.19
N ARG A 54 0.15 16.42 0.39
CA ARG A 54 -0.40 15.26 -0.33
C ARG A 54 -0.89 14.17 0.62
N TYR A 55 -0.25 14.00 1.78
CA TYR A 55 -0.72 13.10 2.83
C TYR A 55 -2.06 13.56 3.42
N GLU A 56 -2.18 14.84 3.80
CA GLU A 56 -3.44 15.38 4.34
C GLU A 56 -4.60 15.28 3.33
N ASP A 57 -4.33 15.56 2.06
CA ASP A 57 -5.32 15.43 0.98
C ASP A 57 -5.76 13.97 0.80
N TRP A 58 -4.83 13.02 0.89
CA TRP A 58 -5.13 11.58 0.84
C TRP A 58 -6.01 11.14 2.02
N VAL A 59 -5.71 11.60 3.23
CA VAL A 59 -6.52 11.28 4.42
C VAL A 59 -7.94 11.85 4.30
N ALA A 60 -8.07 13.11 3.85
CA ALA A 60 -9.36 13.75 3.64
C ALA A 60 -10.19 13.00 2.59
N ASN A 61 -9.57 12.62 1.47
CA ASN A 61 -10.20 11.85 0.40
C ASN A 61 -10.71 10.49 0.90
N LEU A 62 -9.88 9.73 1.63
CA LEU A 62 -10.31 8.46 2.21
C LEU A 62 -11.45 8.62 3.24
N CYS A 63 -11.38 9.65 4.09
CA CYS A 63 -12.47 9.93 5.03
C CYS A 63 -13.79 10.20 4.30
N GLY A 64 -13.77 11.01 3.24
CA GLY A 64 -14.93 11.32 2.41
C GLY A 64 -15.52 10.08 1.73
N ASN A 65 -14.67 9.31 1.03
CA ASN A 65 -15.12 8.16 0.25
C ASN A 65 -15.63 6.99 1.11
N LEU A 66 -15.06 6.81 2.31
CA LEU A 66 -15.43 5.71 3.22
C LEU A 66 -16.40 6.16 4.34
N GLY A 67 -16.81 7.43 4.35
CA GLY A 67 -17.79 7.96 5.31
C GLY A 67 -17.27 8.13 6.75
N TYR A 68 -15.94 8.21 6.95
CA TYR A 68 -15.37 8.44 8.27
C TYR A 68 -15.42 9.92 8.66
N LYS A 69 -16.05 10.20 9.80
CA LYS A 69 -16.14 11.56 10.37
C LYS A 69 -14.84 12.06 11.00
N THR A 70 -13.95 11.13 11.37
CA THR A 70 -12.68 11.47 12.04
C THR A 70 -11.57 10.60 11.50
N ARG A 71 -10.38 11.20 11.37
CA ARG A 71 -9.13 10.51 11.04
C ARG A 71 -8.84 9.34 11.98
N ARG A 72 -9.13 9.52 13.28
CA ARG A 72 -9.01 8.43 14.27
C ARG A 72 -9.88 7.22 13.92
N ALA A 73 -11.10 7.42 13.45
CA ALA A 73 -11.98 6.32 13.07
C ALA A 73 -11.49 5.58 11.81
N LEU A 74 -10.95 6.33 10.82
CA LEU A 74 -10.34 5.75 9.62
C LEU A 74 -9.17 4.83 10.00
N PHE A 75 -8.27 5.30 10.86
CA PHE A 75 -7.01 4.59 11.11
C PHE A 75 -7.06 3.56 12.24
N LYS A 76 -8.05 3.62 13.15
CA LYS A 76 -8.08 2.80 14.38
C LYS A 76 -7.80 1.31 14.17
N ASN A 77 -8.29 0.74 13.07
CA ASN A 77 -8.18 -0.68 12.76
C ASN A 77 -7.48 -0.93 11.41
N MET A 78 -6.76 0.06 10.87
CA MET A 78 -6.15 -0.04 9.55
C MET A 78 -4.87 -0.89 9.64
N MET A 79 -4.89 -2.04 8.98
CA MET A 79 -3.69 -2.85 8.76
C MET A 79 -2.93 -2.34 7.55
N SER A 80 -1.60 -2.52 7.54
CA SER A 80 -0.75 -2.18 6.40
C SER A 80 0.13 -3.37 6.01
N GLY A 81 0.45 -3.49 4.73
CA GLY A 81 1.42 -4.43 4.20
C GLY A 81 2.16 -3.82 3.02
N ASP A 82 3.47 -4.04 2.95
CA ASP A 82 4.35 -3.48 1.93
C ASP A 82 4.55 -4.49 0.80
N ILE A 83 4.34 -4.08 -0.44
CA ILE A 83 4.56 -4.93 -1.62
C ILE A 83 5.80 -4.42 -2.36
N TRP A 84 6.76 -5.30 -2.59
CA TRP A 84 7.98 -5.02 -3.34
C TRP A 84 8.14 -6.02 -4.48
N LEU A 85 8.38 -5.52 -5.69
CA LEU A 85 8.64 -6.34 -6.88
C LEU A 85 10.04 -6.02 -7.41
N HIS A 86 10.88 -7.04 -7.53
CA HIS A 86 12.21 -6.90 -8.13
C HIS A 86 12.64 -8.17 -8.84
N ASN A 87 13.08 -8.06 -10.09
CA ASN A 87 13.51 -9.19 -10.93
C ASN A 87 12.52 -10.37 -10.92
N GLY A 88 11.23 -10.06 -10.97
CA GLY A 88 10.15 -11.06 -10.95
C GLY A 88 9.82 -11.65 -9.57
N CYS A 89 10.59 -11.36 -8.52
CA CYS A 89 10.29 -11.73 -7.14
C CYS A 89 9.32 -10.73 -6.52
N LEU A 90 8.17 -11.20 -6.06
CA LEU A 90 7.14 -10.42 -5.39
C LEU A 90 7.17 -10.73 -3.89
N LYS A 91 7.55 -9.74 -3.09
CA LYS A 91 7.59 -9.80 -1.63
C LYS A 91 6.44 -9.00 -1.04
N ILE A 92 5.62 -9.62 -0.20
CA ILE A 92 4.54 -8.96 0.55
C ILE A 92 4.86 -9.05 2.04
N SER A 93 5.13 -7.90 2.67
CA SER A 93 5.63 -7.81 4.04
C SER A 93 4.52 -7.32 4.96
N PRO A 94 4.10 -8.09 5.98
CA PRO A 94 3.14 -7.62 6.96
C PRO A 94 3.76 -6.58 7.91
N SER A 95 2.92 -5.86 8.65
CA SER A 95 3.37 -4.83 9.59
C SER A 95 2.61 -4.87 10.91
N ARG A 96 3.15 -4.17 11.91
CA ARG A 96 2.48 -3.91 13.19
C ARG A 96 2.02 -2.47 13.25
N HIS A 97 0.76 -2.25 13.62
CA HIS A 97 0.19 -0.92 13.86
C HIS A 97 0.66 -0.37 15.20
N VAL A 98 1.75 0.40 15.19
CA VAL A 98 2.45 0.87 16.41
C VAL A 98 1.94 2.22 16.92
N LYS A 99 1.41 3.07 16.04
CA LYS A 99 0.75 4.34 16.38
C LYS A 99 -0.45 4.51 15.46
N LEU A 100 -1.34 5.45 15.78
CA LEU A 100 -2.56 5.69 15.01
C LEU A 100 -2.31 5.73 13.50
N GLU A 101 -1.26 6.40 13.04
CA GLU A 101 -0.91 6.57 11.63
C GLU A 101 0.49 6.03 11.29
N ALA A 102 0.99 5.04 12.05
CA ALA A 102 2.31 4.45 11.80
C ALA A 102 2.33 2.94 11.98
N TRP A 103 3.06 2.27 11.08
CA TRP A 103 3.27 0.84 11.07
C TRP A 103 4.75 0.52 10.99
N ASP A 104 5.21 -0.41 11.82
CA ASP A 104 6.58 -0.91 11.82
C ASP A 104 6.64 -2.31 11.22
N ALA A 105 7.81 -2.66 10.66
CA ALA A 105 8.08 -4.03 10.24
C ALA A 105 7.98 -4.99 11.43
N ILE A 106 7.55 -6.22 11.15
CA ILE A 106 7.55 -7.31 12.13
C ILE A 106 8.47 -8.43 11.68
N ASP A 107 9.01 -9.13 12.68
CA ASP A 107 9.75 -10.37 12.47
C ASP A 107 8.73 -11.52 12.25
N ALA A 108 8.05 -11.45 11.10
CA ALA A 108 7.10 -12.46 10.64
C ALA A 108 7.47 -12.86 9.22
N ASP A 109 7.06 -14.07 8.81
CA ASP A 109 7.32 -14.54 7.46
C ASP A 109 6.63 -13.61 6.46
N ASP A 110 7.43 -12.98 5.61
CA ASP A 110 6.97 -12.35 4.40
C ASP A 110 6.27 -13.40 3.51
N VAL A 111 5.33 -12.98 2.68
CA VAL A 111 4.80 -13.84 1.62
C VAL A 111 5.65 -13.60 0.37
N ILE A 112 6.33 -14.65 -0.10
CA ILE A 112 7.19 -14.61 -1.28
C ILE A 112 6.49 -15.33 -2.44
N LEU A 113 6.31 -14.62 -3.54
CA LEU A 113 5.68 -15.05 -4.79
C LEU A 113 6.56 -14.62 -5.99
N SER A 114 6.12 -14.91 -7.21
CA SER A 114 6.71 -14.37 -8.43
C SER A 114 5.66 -13.85 -9.40
N LEU A 115 6.11 -13.24 -10.51
CA LEU A 115 5.25 -12.88 -11.64
C LEU A 115 4.69 -14.08 -12.41
N ASP A 116 5.20 -15.29 -12.16
CA ASP A 116 4.65 -16.53 -12.73
C ASP A 116 3.38 -16.97 -11.99
N ASN A 117 3.15 -16.46 -10.77
CA ASN A 117 1.93 -16.69 -10.05
C ASN A 117 0.75 -15.99 -10.70
N SER A 118 -0.40 -16.67 -10.71
CA SER A 118 -1.64 -16.10 -11.21
C SER A 118 -2.11 -14.92 -10.34
N PRO A 119 -2.94 -14.01 -10.87
CA PRO A 119 -3.58 -12.97 -10.06
C PRO A 119 -4.32 -13.54 -8.84
N GLU A 120 -4.94 -14.72 -8.96
CA GLU A 120 -5.61 -15.38 -7.84
C GLU A 120 -4.64 -15.76 -6.72
N GLU A 121 -3.48 -16.33 -7.05
CA GLU A 121 -2.44 -16.64 -6.06
C GLU A 121 -1.86 -15.39 -5.41
N ILE A 122 -1.66 -14.31 -6.19
CA ILE A 122 -1.19 -13.01 -5.67
C ILE A 122 -2.21 -12.41 -4.69
N GLY A 123 -3.50 -12.43 -5.03
CA GLY A 123 -4.55 -11.96 -4.12
C GLY A 123 -4.66 -12.80 -2.86
N ALA A 124 -4.52 -14.13 -2.97
CA ALA A 124 -4.48 -15.03 -1.81
C ALA A 124 -3.26 -14.73 -0.92
N GLY A 125 -2.09 -14.50 -1.53
CA GLY A 125 -0.86 -14.13 -0.83
C GLY A 125 -0.98 -12.80 -0.09
N LEU A 126 -1.64 -11.80 -0.68
CA LEU A 126 -1.90 -10.52 -0.01
C LEU A 126 -2.81 -10.71 1.21
N LYS A 127 -3.91 -11.47 1.09
CA LYS A 127 -4.77 -11.78 2.25
C LYS A 127 -4.02 -12.53 3.35
N LEU A 128 -3.15 -13.47 2.97
CA LEU A 128 -2.30 -14.18 3.92
C LEU A 128 -1.36 -13.22 4.65
N ALA A 129 -0.68 -12.31 3.94
CA ALA A 129 0.16 -11.30 4.57
C ALA A 129 -0.64 -10.41 5.53
N LEU A 130 -1.80 -9.90 5.11
CA LEU A 130 -2.65 -9.08 5.99
C LEU A 130 -3.12 -9.82 7.25
N SER A 131 -3.35 -11.13 7.18
CA SER A 131 -3.67 -11.96 8.36
C SER A 131 -2.51 -12.07 9.37
N ARG A 132 -1.28 -11.78 8.93
CA ARG A 132 -0.06 -11.78 9.75
C ARG A 132 0.19 -10.42 10.43
N CYS A 133 -0.52 -9.35 10.03
CA CYS A 133 -0.39 -8.03 10.66
C CYS A 133 -0.80 -8.04 12.14
N ARG A 134 -0.28 -7.08 12.92
CA ARG A 134 -0.42 -7.01 14.38
C ARG A 134 -0.73 -5.61 14.91
#